data_AF-A0A7X9GAR1-F1
#
_entry.id   AF-A0A7X9GAR1-F1
#
_cell.length_a   1.000
_cell.length_b   1.000
_cell.length_c   1.000
_cell.angle_alpha   90.00
_cell.angle_beta   90.00
_cell.angle_gamma   90.00
#
_symmetry.space_group_name_H-M   'P 1'
#
loop_
_entity.id
_entity.type
_entity.pdbx_description
1 polymer ?
#
loop_
_entity_poly.entity_id
_entity_poly.type
_entity_poly.pdbx_seq_one_letter_code
_entity_poly.pdbx_strand_id
1 'polypeptide(L)'
;MKSKYSEIVKHIPSLEDYGHLYMYYGIEYCEECDVYGDQDEDGDNLIVSYECNDLCLAIADEFAPGYKWHDILTNNKIRLEKIFDIDVEKQDLEVIISLLLYLVVSVTFEDKFIDALNNGYLIRLLKRLEQLA
;
A
#
# COMPACT_ATOMS: atom_id res chain seq x y z
N MET A 1 16.96 -3.98 -9.89
CA MET A 1 16.86 -3.84 -8.43
C MET A 1 17.21 -2.44 -7.94
N LYS A 2 18.46 -1.94 -8.02
CA LYS A 2 18.79 -0.63 -7.41
C LYS A 2 17.96 0.59 -7.88
N SER A 3 17.47 0.63 -9.12
CA SER A 3 16.75 1.82 -9.61
C SER A 3 15.25 1.83 -9.30
N LYS A 4 14.62 0.67 -9.10
CA LYS A 4 13.17 0.57 -8.85
C LYS A 4 12.86 0.57 -7.35
N TYR A 5 13.71 -0.09 -6.57
CA TYR A 5 13.70 0.01 -5.10
C TYR A 5 13.82 1.47 -4.62
N SER A 6 14.71 2.24 -5.24
CA SER A 6 14.86 3.66 -4.94
C SER A 6 13.64 4.50 -5.30
N GLU A 7 12.79 4.07 -6.24
CA GLU A 7 11.53 4.78 -6.53
C GLU A 7 10.56 4.62 -5.37
N ILE A 8 10.37 3.39 -4.86
CA ILE A 8 9.50 3.12 -3.70
C ILE A 8 9.90 3.99 -2.49
N VAL A 9 11.20 4.09 -2.20
CA VAL A 9 11.73 4.86 -1.06
C VAL A 9 11.52 6.38 -1.21
N LYS A 10 11.43 6.91 -2.44
CA LYS A 10 11.15 8.36 -2.67
C LYS A 10 9.78 8.79 -2.16
N HIS A 11 8.84 7.87 -2.00
CA HIS A 11 7.51 8.19 -1.50
C HIS A 11 7.44 8.26 0.04
N ILE A 12 8.48 7.84 0.78
CA ILE A 12 8.45 7.87 2.26
C ILE A 12 8.29 9.30 2.80
N PRO A 13 9.09 10.30 2.37
CA PRO A 13 8.98 11.66 2.91
C PRO A 13 7.64 12.34 2.61
N SER A 14 6.99 12.02 1.48
CA SER A 14 5.70 12.61 1.13
C SER A 14 4.53 12.01 1.92
N LEU A 15 4.65 10.73 2.31
CA LEU A 15 3.63 10.01 3.06
C LEU A 15 3.58 10.34 4.56
N GLU A 16 4.73 10.64 5.18
CA GLU A 16 4.82 10.86 6.64
C GLU A 16 3.92 11.98 7.15
N ASP A 17 3.73 13.04 6.37
CA ASP A 17 2.96 14.22 6.80
C ASP A 17 1.52 14.24 6.25
N TYR A 18 1.25 13.53 5.14
CA TYR A 18 0.01 13.73 4.36
C TYR A 18 -0.66 12.45 3.82
N GLY A 19 -0.33 11.26 4.33
CA GLY A 19 -0.91 9.97 3.89
C GLY A 19 -2.42 9.97 3.63
N HIS A 20 -3.17 10.66 4.50
CA HIS A 20 -4.63 10.79 4.47
C HIS A 20 -5.20 11.67 3.34
N LEU A 21 -4.37 12.45 2.65
CA LEU A 21 -4.78 13.30 1.53
C LEU A 21 -4.60 12.62 0.18
N TYR A 22 -3.93 11.48 0.14
CA TYR A 22 -3.53 10.79 -1.08
C TYR A 22 -4.52 9.72 -1.55
N MET A 23 -5.37 9.21 -0.66
CA MET A 23 -6.42 8.26 -0.99
C MET A 23 -7.60 8.39 -0.02
N TYR A 24 -8.79 8.69 -0.53
CA TYR A 24 -9.99 8.94 0.29
C TYR A 24 -11.28 8.78 -0.53
N TYR A 25 -12.40 8.57 0.15
CA TYR A 25 -13.73 8.68 -0.44
C TYR A 25 -14.20 10.13 -0.41
N GLY A 26 -14.69 10.63 -1.55
CA GLY A 26 -15.30 11.95 -1.62
C GLY A 26 -15.24 12.60 -3.00
N ILE A 27 -15.02 13.91 -2.98
CA ILE A 27 -14.91 14.75 -4.17
C ILE A 27 -13.44 15.07 -4.42
N GLU A 28 -13.03 15.07 -5.68
CA GLU A 28 -11.69 15.45 -6.11
C GLU A 28 -11.26 16.80 -5.51
N TYR A 29 -10.15 16.78 -4.76
CA TYR A 29 -9.55 17.98 -4.19
C TYR A 29 -8.68 18.74 -5.21
N CYS A 30 -8.15 18.05 -6.23
CA CYS A 30 -7.35 18.63 -7.31
C CYS A 30 -7.48 17.84 -8.63
N GLU A 31 -7.00 18.42 -9.74
CA GLU A 31 -6.99 17.80 -11.07
C GLU A 31 -5.98 16.64 -11.23
N GLU A 32 -5.11 16.41 -10.22
CA GLU A 32 -4.03 15.41 -10.26
C GLU A 32 -4.40 14.13 -9.50
N CYS A 33 -5.63 13.64 -9.74
CA CYS A 33 -6.15 12.42 -9.12
C CYS A 33 -6.86 11.52 -10.15
N ASP A 34 -6.81 10.21 -9.90
CA ASP A 34 -7.66 9.21 -10.53
C ASP A 34 -8.94 9.02 -9.70
N VAL A 35 -10.09 8.98 -10.38
CA VAL A 35 -11.40 8.69 -9.78
C VAL A 35 -11.80 7.26 -10.11
N TYR A 36 -11.89 6.43 -9.08
CA TYR A 36 -12.34 5.05 -9.19
C TYR A 36 -13.84 4.99 -8.93
N GLY A 37 -14.56 4.21 -9.75
CA GLY A 37 -16.02 4.09 -9.67
C GLY A 37 -16.52 3.22 -8.52
N ASP A 38 -15.64 2.73 -7.66
CA ASP A 38 -16.03 2.06 -6.43
C ASP A 38 -16.50 3.11 -5.42
N GLN A 39 -17.65 2.86 -4.79
CA GLN A 39 -18.34 3.84 -3.95
C GLN A 39 -18.49 3.35 -2.52
N ASP A 40 -18.35 4.26 -1.56
CA ASP A 40 -18.65 3.96 -0.16
C ASP A 40 -20.17 3.91 0.13
N GLU A 41 -20.53 3.75 1.40
CA GLU A 41 -21.92 3.68 1.85
C GLU A 41 -22.72 4.97 1.58
N ASP A 42 -22.04 6.10 1.47
CA ASP A 42 -22.62 7.42 1.20
C ASP A 42 -22.69 7.73 -0.32
N GLY A 43 -22.11 6.85 -1.16
CA GLY A 43 -22.09 6.98 -2.61
C GLY A 43 -20.93 7.82 -3.14
N ASP A 44 -19.95 8.12 -2.29
CA ASP A 44 -18.77 8.89 -2.67
C ASP A 44 -17.78 7.99 -3.41
N ASN A 45 -17.14 8.54 -4.45
CA ASN A 45 -16.17 7.80 -5.25
C ASN A 45 -14.84 7.71 -4.51
N LEU A 46 -14.11 6.63 -4.75
CA LEU A 46 -12.72 6.51 -4.35
C LEU A 46 -11.82 7.45 -5.18
N ILE A 47 -11.14 8.37 -4.52
CA ILE A 47 -10.16 9.29 -5.11
C ILE A 47 -8.75 8.83 -4.75
N VAL A 48 -7.87 8.73 -5.74
CA VAL A 48 -6.47 8.31 -5.59
C VAL A 48 -5.57 9.36 -6.25
N SER A 49 -4.61 9.95 -5.53
CA SER A 49 -3.67 10.89 -6.16
C SER A 49 -2.70 10.16 -7.11
N TYR A 50 -2.11 10.88 -8.05
CA TYR A 50 -1.07 10.32 -8.92
C TYR A 50 0.14 9.79 -8.13
N GLU A 51 0.59 10.47 -7.06
CA GLU A 51 1.69 9.97 -6.24
C GLU A 51 1.35 8.66 -5.52
N CYS A 52 0.09 8.50 -5.10
CA CYS A 52 -0.40 7.27 -4.50
C CYS A 52 -0.43 6.13 -5.52
N ASN A 53 -0.95 6.42 -6.72
CA ASN A 53 -1.01 5.47 -7.81
C ASN A 53 0.41 5.05 -8.25
N ASP A 54 1.32 6.00 -8.42
CA ASP A 54 2.72 5.77 -8.79
C ASP A 54 3.44 4.90 -7.75
N LEU A 55 3.21 5.13 -6.45
CA LEU A 55 3.75 4.26 -5.40
C LEU A 55 3.24 2.82 -5.54
N CYS A 56 1.94 2.66 -5.75
CA CYS A 56 1.34 1.33 -5.90
C CYS A 56 1.91 0.60 -7.12
N LEU A 57 2.04 1.31 -8.25
CA LEU A 57 2.65 0.80 -9.47
C LEU A 57 4.12 0.43 -9.22
N ALA A 58 4.90 1.27 -8.54
CA ALA A 58 6.30 1.01 -8.25
C ALA A 58 6.49 -0.24 -7.37
N ILE A 59 5.64 -0.42 -6.34
CA ILE A 59 5.63 -1.64 -5.51
C ILE A 59 5.27 -2.85 -6.36
N ALA A 60 4.20 -2.77 -7.16
CA ALA A 60 3.78 -3.86 -8.04
C ALA A 60 4.90 -4.26 -9.00
N ASP A 61 5.54 -3.30 -9.65
CA ASP A 61 6.53 -3.49 -10.71
C ASP A 61 7.86 -4.06 -10.22
N GLU A 62 8.21 -3.89 -8.94
CA GLU A 62 9.42 -4.48 -8.37
C GLU A 62 9.21 -5.95 -8.00
N PHE A 63 7.98 -6.33 -7.65
CA PHE A 63 7.70 -7.65 -7.08
C PHE A 63 6.75 -8.54 -7.92
N ALA A 64 6.07 -8.02 -8.94
CA ALA A 64 5.24 -8.77 -9.91
C ALA A 64 5.99 -8.93 -11.24
N PRO A 65 5.92 -10.05 -12.00
CA PRO A 65 5.19 -11.32 -11.85
C PRO A 65 6.09 -12.48 -11.35
N GLY A 66 5.68 -13.17 -10.29
CA GLY A 66 6.39 -14.34 -9.74
C GLY A 66 6.19 -14.53 -8.23
N TYR A 67 5.89 -13.45 -7.49
CA TYR A 67 5.53 -13.52 -6.08
C TYR A 67 4.09 -13.99 -5.89
N LYS A 68 3.92 -15.05 -5.11
CA LYS A 68 2.61 -15.54 -4.67
C LYS A 68 2.30 -15.04 -3.28
N TRP A 69 2.07 -13.74 -3.16
CA TRP A 69 1.87 -13.08 -1.87
C TRP A 69 0.78 -13.76 -1.03
N HIS A 70 -0.32 -14.19 -1.64
CA HIS A 70 -1.40 -14.95 -0.96
C HIS A 70 -0.88 -16.25 -0.33
N ASP A 71 -0.05 -17.01 -1.04
CA ASP A 71 0.53 -18.27 -0.55
C ASP A 71 1.46 -17.98 0.64
N ILE A 72 2.25 -16.91 0.56
CA ILE A 72 3.16 -16.50 1.64
C ILE A 72 2.39 -16.10 2.91
N LEU A 73 1.36 -15.25 2.77
CA LEU A 73 0.51 -14.87 3.91
C LEU A 73 -0.18 -16.09 4.52
N THR A 74 -0.69 -16.99 3.68
CA THR A 74 -1.33 -18.24 4.12
C THR A 74 -0.34 -19.15 4.85
N ASN A 75 0.86 -19.36 4.31
CA ASN A 75 1.90 -20.18 4.90
C ASN A 75 2.36 -19.64 6.27
N ASN A 76 2.39 -18.31 6.42
CA ASN A 76 2.70 -17.64 7.68
C ASN A 76 1.49 -17.50 8.61
N LYS A 77 0.33 -18.08 8.26
CA LYS A 77 -0.92 -18.04 9.03
C LYS A 77 -1.39 -16.61 9.34
N ILE A 78 -1.07 -15.66 8.47
CA ILE A 78 -1.52 -14.28 8.57
C ILE A 78 -2.96 -14.24 8.10
N ARG A 79 -3.83 -13.68 8.94
CA ARG A 79 -5.24 -13.46 8.62
C ARG A 79 -5.42 -12.05 8.10
N LEU A 80 -6.07 -11.90 6.95
CA LEU A 80 -6.24 -10.60 6.29
C LEU A 80 -7.03 -9.62 7.16
N GLU A 81 -8.00 -10.09 7.95
CA GLU A 81 -8.74 -9.24 8.87
C GLU A 81 -7.89 -8.70 10.04
N LYS A 82 -6.66 -9.21 10.22
CA LYS A 82 -5.73 -8.83 11.29
C LYS A 82 -4.42 -8.22 10.78
N ILE A 83 -4.33 -7.77 9.52
CA ILE A 83 -3.02 -7.33 9.00
C ILE A 83 -2.41 -6.21 9.85
N PHE A 84 -3.24 -5.29 10.33
CA PHE A 84 -2.78 -4.14 11.10
C PHE A 84 -2.29 -4.49 12.51
N ASP A 85 -2.61 -5.69 13.00
CA ASP A 85 -2.11 -6.22 14.28
C ASP A 85 -0.72 -6.87 14.14
N ILE A 86 -0.20 -7.02 12.91
CA ILE A 86 1.08 -7.67 12.67
C ILE A 86 2.22 -6.79 13.21
N ASP A 87 3.12 -7.41 13.96
CA ASP A 87 4.39 -6.81 14.38
C ASP A 87 5.36 -6.78 13.18
N VAL A 88 5.23 -5.72 12.37
CA VAL A 88 5.96 -5.49 11.13
C VAL A 88 7.47 -5.61 11.33
N GLU A 89 8.00 -5.04 12.41
CA GLU A 89 9.43 -4.95 12.68
C GLU A 89 10.06 -6.33 12.97
N LYS A 90 9.24 -7.35 13.26
CA LYS A 90 9.69 -8.74 13.46
C LYS A 90 9.51 -9.63 12.24
N GLN A 91 8.88 -9.16 11.17
CA GLN A 91 8.65 -9.98 9.99
C GLN A 91 9.87 -10.04 9.07
N ASP A 92 9.93 -11.14 8.32
CA ASP A 92 10.93 -11.41 7.30
C ASP A 92 10.55 -10.77 5.96
N LEU A 93 11.54 -10.64 5.07
CA LEU A 93 11.43 -9.94 3.79
C LEU A 93 10.23 -10.43 2.94
N GLU A 94 10.03 -11.74 2.83
CA GLU A 94 8.94 -12.32 2.05
C GLU A 94 7.55 -11.91 2.57
N VAL A 95 7.39 -11.84 3.89
CA VAL A 95 6.13 -11.41 4.53
C VAL A 95 5.90 -9.93 4.29
N ILE A 96 6.94 -9.10 4.43
CA ILE A 96 6.86 -7.65 4.17
C ILE A 96 6.47 -7.37 2.72
N ILE A 97 7.12 -8.02 1.76
CA ILE A 97 6.77 -7.90 0.33
C ILE A 97 5.33 -8.35 0.09
N SER A 98 4.90 -9.44 0.74
CA SER A 98 3.54 -9.96 0.58
C SER A 98 2.48 -9.02 1.13
N LEU A 99 2.75 -8.36 2.26
CA LEU A 99 1.87 -7.34 2.83
C LEU A 99 1.80 -6.10 1.94
N LEU A 100 2.93 -5.65 1.38
CA LEU A 100 2.96 -4.54 0.42
C LEU A 100 2.17 -4.87 -0.86
N LEU A 101 2.36 -6.06 -1.43
CA LEU A 101 1.61 -6.51 -2.60
C LEU A 101 0.12 -6.70 -2.32
N TYR A 102 -0.26 -7.18 -1.12
CA TYR A 102 -1.66 -7.24 -0.71
C TYR A 102 -2.27 -5.84 -0.70
N LEU A 103 -1.59 -4.87 -0.08
CA LEU A 103 -2.04 -3.48 -0.04
C LEU A 103 -2.23 -2.90 -1.46
N VAL A 104 -1.29 -3.12 -2.38
CA VAL A 104 -1.45 -2.71 -3.79
C VAL A 104 -2.72 -3.27 -4.44
N VAL A 105 -2.99 -4.56 -4.26
CA VAL A 105 -4.22 -5.17 -4.80
C VAL A 105 -5.47 -4.60 -4.12
N SER A 106 -5.36 -4.28 -2.83
CA SER A 106 -6.45 -3.75 -2.03
C SER A 106 -6.93 -2.37 -2.53
N VAL A 107 -6.09 -1.61 -3.24
CA VAL A 107 -6.50 -0.35 -3.91
C VAL A 107 -7.74 -0.54 -4.78
N THR A 108 -7.89 -1.72 -5.38
CA THR A 108 -8.96 -1.98 -6.34
C THR A 108 -10.29 -2.46 -5.73
N PHE A 109 -10.29 -2.96 -4.48
CA PHE A 109 -11.45 -3.69 -3.95
C PHE A 109 -11.65 -3.66 -2.42
N GLU A 110 -10.65 -3.23 -1.64
CA GLU A 110 -10.71 -3.33 -0.18
C GLU A 110 -9.92 -2.15 0.42
N ASP A 111 -10.59 -1.19 1.04
CA ASP A 111 -10.12 0.10 1.57
C ASP A 111 -8.91 0.03 2.54
N LYS A 112 -8.37 -1.16 2.76
CA LYS A 112 -7.13 -1.46 3.49
C LYS A 112 -5.95 -0.61 3.08
N PHE A 113 -5.84 -0.19 1.83
CA PHE A 113 -4.78 0.73 1.46
C PHE A 113 -4.95 2.10 2.13
N ILE A 114 -6.17 2.62 2.15
CA ILE A 114 -6.53 3.87 2.85
C ILE A 114 -6.25 3.73 4.34
N ASP A 115 -6.70 2.64 4.96
CA ASP A 115 -6.43 2.36 6.36
C ASP A 115 -4.92 2.32 6.64
N ALA A 116 -4.15 1.64 5.79
CA ALA A 116 -2.70 1.49 5.93
C ALA A 116 -1.95 2.82 5.81
N LEU A 117 -2.43 3.72 4.96
CA LEU A 117 -1.94 5.09 4.85
C LEU A 117 -2.25 5.88 6.13
N ASN A 118 -3.51 5.87 6.54
CA ASN A 118 -4.01 6.67 7.66
C ASN A 118 -3.42 6.28 9.01
N ASN A 119 -3.18 4.99 9.23
CA ASN A 119 -2.63 4.49 10.49
C ASN A 119 -1.09 4.35 10.48
N GLY A 120 -0.41 4.75 9.40
CA GLY A 120 1.04 4.69 9.24
C GLY A 120 1.62 3.28 9.05
N TYR A 121 0.77 2.26 8.86
CA TYR A 121 1.20 0.88 8.62
C TYR A 121 2.01 0.74 7.33
N LEU A 122 1.61 1.42 6.25
CA LEU A 122 2.36 1.42 4.99
C LEU A 122 3.79 1.93 5.20
N ILE A 123 3.95 3.04 5.94
CA ILE A 123 5.27 3.62 6.24
C ILE A 123 6.14 2.63 7.02
N ARG A 124 5.56 1.92 7.99
CA ARG A 124 6.29 0.87 8.74
C ARG A 124 6.75 -0.27 7.84
N LEU A 125 5.91 -0.73 6.92
CA LEU A 125 6.29 -1.76 5.95
C LEU A 125 7.45 -1.30 5.06
N LEU A 126 7.38 -0.07 4.52
CA LEU A 126 8.42 0.50 3.66
C LEU A 126 9.75 0.67 4.41
N LYS A 127 9.72 1.17 5.65
CA LYS A 127 10.92 1.29 6.50
C LYS A 127 11.52 -0.08 6.83
N ARG A 128 10.67 -1.07 7.11
CA ARG A 128 11.13 -2.43 7.39
C ARG A 128 11.75 -3.08 6.16
N LEU A 129 11.16 -2.86 4.99
CA LEU A 129 11.71 -3.30 3.71
C LEU A 129 13.12 -2.72 3.50
N GLU A 130 13.34 -1.44 3.81
CA GLU A 130 14.65 -0.77 3.73
C GLU A 130 15.71 -1.36 4.65
N GLN A 131 15.31 -1.84 5.81
CA GLN A 131 16.25 -2.51 6.73
C GLN A 131 16.64 -3.92 6.27
N LEU A 132 15.83 -4.55 5.42
CA LEU A 132 15.98 -5.94 4.99
C LEU A 132 16.59 -6.08 3.58
N ALA A 133 16.62 -5.01 2.79
CA ALA A 133 17.17 -4.95 1.43
C ALA A 133 18.68 -4.61 1.41
#